data_AF-A0A3C0HEY5-F1
#
_entry.id   AF-A0A3C0HEY5-F1
#
_cell.length_a   1.000
_cell.length_b   1.000
_cell.length_c   1.000
_cell.angle_alpha   90.00
_cell.angle_beta   90.00
_cell.angle_gamma   90.00
#
_symmetry.space_group_name_H-M   'P 1'
#
loop_
_entity.id
_entity.type
_entity.pdbx_description
1 polymer ?
#
loop_
_entity_poly.entity_id
_entity_poly.type
_entity_poly.pdbx_seq_one_letter_code
_entity_poly.pdbx_strand_id
1 'polypeptide(L)'
;MKRPTKKSFYEYMSLRFKTKYKDSQGYDTLLDVIQDADKSEERFMDLAELTLMNKTDRLIYRNLMACNGSELTPLQVDEYLAIVEYGLEYVSQ
;
A
#
# COMPACT_ATOMS: atom_id res chain seq x y z
N MET A 1 15.78 7.93 8.27
CA MET A 1 14.58 7.15 8.63
C MET A 1 14.94 5.68 8.82
N LYS A 2 14.33 4.99 9.79
CA LYS A 2 14.46 3.53 9.93
C LYS A 2 13.48 2.87 8.95
N ARG A 3 13.95 2.01 8.05
CA ARG A 3 13.07 1.27 7.14
C ARG A 3 12.45 0.05 7.84
N PRO A 4 11.21 -0.34 7.52
CA PRO A 4 10.62 -1.56 8.02
C PRO A 4 11.43 -2.78 7.59
N THR A 5 11.46 -3.81 8.43
CA THR A 5 12.04 -5.09 8.04
C THR A 5 11.02 -5.92 7.27
N LYS A 6 11.49 -6.80 6.38
CA LYS A 6 10.61 -7.76 5.68
C LYS A 6 9.77 -8.61 6.65
N LYS A 7 10.35 -8.98 7.79
CA LYS A 7 9.66 -9.72 8.85
C LYS A 7 8.51 -8.92 9.46
N SER A 8 8.77 -7.68 9.90
CA SER A 8 7.74 -6.83 10.52
C SER A 8 6.60 -6.51 9.54
N PHE A 9 6.93 -6.30 8.27
CA PHE A 9 5.92 -6.12 7.21
C PHE A 9 5.04 -7.35 7.02
N TYR A 10 5.63 -8.55 6.95
CA TYR A 10 4.84 -9.79 6.79
C TYR A 10 3.97 -10.09 8.00
N GLU A 11 4.45 -9.78 9.20
CA GLU A 11 3.66 -9.90 10.43
C GLU A 11 2.46 -8.94 10.40
N TYR A 12 2.68 -7.67 10.04
CA TYR A 12 1.63 -6.68 9.86
C TYR A 12 0.55 -7.14 8.88
N MET A 13 0.95 -7.52 7.66
CA MET A 13 0.01 -7.98 6.62
C MET A 13 -0.74 -9.24 7.06
N SER A 14 -0.04 -10.19 7.69
CA SER A 14 -0.65 -11.44 8.13
C SER A 14 -1.72 -11.22 9.21
N LEU A 15 -1.45 -10.31 10.15
CA LEU A 15 -2.39 -9.92 11.19
C LEU A 15 -3.60 -9.19 10.60
N ARG A 16 -3.36 -8.25 9.69
CA ARG A 16 -4.42 -7.42 9.08
C ARG A 16 -5.41 -8.23 8.25
N PHE A 17 -4.90 -9.17 7.44
CA PHE A 17 -5.73 -9.98 6.54
C PHE A 17 -6.08 -11.36 7.10
N LYS A 18 -5.66 -11.68 8.33
CA LYS A 18 -5.88 -12.98 9.00
C LYS A 18 -5.46 -14.17 8.12
N THR A 19 -4.36 -14.01 7.39
CA THR A 19 -3.81 -15.01 6.47
C THR A 19 -2.29 -15.05 6.58
N LYS A 20 -1.64 -16.11 6.12
CA LYS A 20 -0.17 -16.17 6.08
C LYS A 20 0.33 -15.37 4.86
N TYR A 21 0.70 -14.11 5.08
CA TYR A 21 1.27 -13.26 4.06
C TYR A 21 2.77 -13.53 3.90
N LYS A 22 3.23 -13.70 2.66
CA LYS A 22 4.63 -14.03 2.33
C LYS A 22 5.07 -13.56 0.94
N ASP A 23 4.43 -12.52 0.43
CA ASP A 23 4.71 -12.01 -0.91
C ASP A 23 5.95 -11.11 -0.89
N SER A 24 6.97 -11.46 -1.68
CA SER A 24 8.18 -10.64 -1.82
C SER A 24 7.91 -9.36 -2.58
N GLN A 25 7.03 -9.41 -3.60
CA GLN A 25 6.74 -8.26 -4.43
C GLN A 25 6.08 -7.16 -3.61
N GLY A 26 5.14 -7.50 -2.71
CA GLY A 26 4.55 -6.53 -1.79
C GLY A 26 5.56 -5.84 -0.87
N TYR A 27 6.68 -6.49 -0.51
CA TYR A 27 7.75 -5.83 0.25
C TYR A 27 8.55 -4.86 -0.61
N ASP A 28 8.81 -5.20 -1.88
CA ASP A 28 9.46 -4.28 -2.80
C ASP A 28 8.56 -3.07 -3.07
N THR A 29 7.25 -3.28 -3.26
CA THR A 29 6.24 -2.22 -3.35
C THR A 29 6.23 -1.32 -2.11
N LEU A 30 6.38 -1.87 -0.89
CA LEU A 30 6.49 -1.07 0.33
C LEU A 30 7.69 -0.13 0.29
N LEU A 31 8.85 -0.61 -0.19
CA LEU A 31 10.05 0.21 -0.30
C LEU A 31 9.87 1.31 -1.34
N ASP A 32 9.22 1.01 -2.47
CA ASP A 32 8.91 1.98 -3.51
C ASP A 32 7.95 3.07 -3.01
N VAL A 33 6.91 2.70 -2.26
CA VAL A 33 5.98 3.64 -1.61
C VAL A 33 6.72 4.58 -0.66
N ILE A 34 7.56 4.03 0.23
CA ILE A 34 8.35 4.84 1.18
C ILE A 34 9.25 5.81 0.41
N GLN A 35 9.90 5.34 -0.66
CA GLN A 35 10.75 6.18 -1.47
C GLN A 35 9.96 7.26 -2.22
N ASP A 36 8.77 6.97 -2.71
CA ASP A 36 7.95 7.93 -3.45
C ASP A 36 7.38 9.02 -2.52
N ALA A 37 6.88 8.62 -1.36
CA ALA A 37 6.41 9.54 -0.32
C ALA A 37 7.51 10.50 0.17
N ASP A 38 8.76 10.04 0.25
CA ASP A 38 9.91 10.85 0.70
C ASP A 38 10.40 11.86 -0.36
N LYS A 39 9.91 11.80 -1.61
CA LYS A 39 10.33 12.73 -2.68
C LYS A 39 9.81 14.16 -2.47
N SER A 40 8.60 14.31 -1.92
CA SER A 40 7.94 15.61 -1.73
C SER A 40 6.67 15.47 -0.90
N GLU A 41 6.27 16.57 -0.25
CA GLU A 41 4.98 16.67 0.45
C GLU A 41 3.77 16.36 -0.45
N GLU A 42 3.79 16.80 -1.71
CA GLU A 42 2.72 16.49 -2.69
C GLU A 42 2.55 14.98 -2.88
N ARG A 43 3.65 14.26 -3.12
CA ARG A 43 3.63 12.78 -3.24
C ARG A 43 3.17 12.08 -1.97
N PHE A 44 3.57 12.58 -0.81
CA PHE A 44 3.08 12.07 0.46
C PHE A 44 1.55 12.23 0.57
N MET A 45 1.03 13.41 0.22
CA MET A 45 -0.41 13.69 0.25
C MET A 45 -1.19 12.84 -0.74
N ASP A 46 -0.70 12.67 -1.98
CA ASP A 46 -1.30 11.80 -2.99
C ASP A 46 -1.48 10.36 -2.45
N LEU A 47 -0.45 9.82 -1.80
CA LEU A 47 -0.48 8.49 -1.20
C LEU A 47 -1.39 8.43 0.03
N ALA A 48 -1.40 9.47 0.87
CA ALA A 48 -2.28 9.55 2.03
C ALA A 48 -3.76 9.54 1.63
N GLU A 49 -4.14 10.24 0.55
CA GLU A 49 -5.51 10.24 0.03
C GLU A 49 -5.99 8.84 -0.39
N LEU A 50 -5.10 7.99 -0.93
CA LEU A 50 -5.46 6.60 -1.25
C LEU A 50 -5.94 5.83 -0.02
N THR A 51 -5.39 6.11 1.17
CA THR A 51 -5.76 5.41 2.41
C THR A 51 -7.14 5.80 2.94
N LEU A 52 -7.70 6.92 2.47
CA LEU A 52 -9.01 7.43 2.85
C LEU A 52 -10.16 6.89 1.99
N MET A 53 -9.86 6.04 0.99
CA MET A 53 -10.85 5.47 0.07
C MET A 53 -11.92 4.65 0.80
N ASN A 54 -13.18 5.05 0.60
CA ASN A 54 -14.34 4.26 1.02
C ASN A 54 -14.57 3.07 0.05
N LYS A 55 -15.59 2.25 0.31
CA LYS A 55 -15.88 1.06 -0.52
C LYS A 55 -16.17 1.40 -1.99
N THR A 56 -16.84 2.52 -2.25
CA THR A 56 -17.15 2.99 -3.60
C THR A 56 -15.88 3.45 -4.30
N ASP A 57 -15.03 4.23 -3.62
CA ASP A 57 -13.78 4.73 -4.19
C ASP A 57 -12.85 3.57 -4.57
N ARG A 58 -12.77 2.53 -3.73
CA ARG A 58 -12.00 1.31 -4.04
C ARG A 58 -12.50 0.58 -5.28
N LEU A 59 -13.83 0.55 -5.49
CA LEU A 59 -14.42 -0.05 -6.69
C LEU A 59 -14.06 0.76 -7.95
N ILE A 60 -14.14 2.09 -7.86
CA ILE A 60 -13.75 3.01 -8.93
C ILE A 60 -12.26 2.86 -9.23
N TYR A 61 -11.41 2.86 -8.20
CA TYR A 61 -9.97 2.66 -8.33
C TYR A 61 -9.64 1.34 -9.03
N ARG A 62 -10.27 0.24 -8.62
CA ARG A 62 -10.09 -1.05 -9.27
C ARG A 62 -10.51 -1.03 -10.74
N ASN A 63 -11.61 -0.35 -11.06
CA ASN A 63 -12.06 -0.20 -12.44
C ASN A 63 -11.07 0.63 -13.28
N LEU A 64 -10.57 1.74 -12.72
CA LEU A 64 -9.52 2.55 -13.34
C LEU A 64 -8.26 1.73 -13.62
N MET A 65 -7.79 0.94 -12.64
CA MET A 65 -6.63 0.07 -12.82
C MET A 65 -6.87 -0.96 -13.93
N ALA A 66 -8.07 -1.55 -14.00
CA ALA A 66 -8.44 -2.47 -15.07
C ALA A 66 -8.45 -1.79 -16.45
N CYS A 67 -8.99 -0.56 -16.55
CA CYS A 67 -8.94 0.24 -17.77
C CYS A 67 -7.49 0.56 -18.21
N ASN A 68 -6.58 0.68 -17.24
CA ASN A 68 -5.15 0.88 -17.48
C ASN A 68 -4.37 -0.44 -17.70
N GLY A 69 -5.08 -1.57 -17.86
CA GLY A 69 -4.49 -2.88 -18.17
C GLY A 69 -4.02 -3.69 -16.95
N SER A 70 -4.34 -3.25 -15.74
CA SER A 70 -4.02 -3.96 -14.49
C SER A 70 -5.28 -4.47 -13.80
N GLU A 71 -5.61 -5.73 -14.03
CA GLU A 71 -6.74 -6.37 -13.36
C GLU A 71 -6.36 -6.79 -11.93
N LEU A 72 -6.93 -6.09 -10.95
CA LEU A 72 -6.74 -6.39 -9.53
C LEU A 72 -8.00 -7.02 -8.94
N THR A 73 -7.82 -8.03 -8.11
CA THR A 73 -8.88 -8.55 -7.24
C THR A 73 -9.19 -7.55 -6.11
N PRO A 74 -10.37 -7.64 -5.45
CA PRO A 74 -10.65 -6.83 -4.25
C PRO A 74 -9.54 -6.94 -3.20
N LEU A 75 -9.04 -8.16 -2.95
CA LEU A 75 -7.98 -8.40 -1.96
C LEU A 75 -6.68 -7.70 -2.33
N GLN A 76 -6.27 -7.74 -3.60
CA GLN A 76 -5.03 -7.07 -4.04
C GLN A 76 -5.11 -5.54 -3.90
N VAL A 77 -6.29 -4.95 -4.11
CA VAL A 77 -6.50 -3.52 -3.85
C VAL A 77 -6.36 -3.23 -2.35
N ASP A 78 -7.01 -4.03 -1.50
CA ASP A 78 -6.92 -3.85 -0.05
C ASP A 78 -5.48 -4.05 0.47
N GLU A 79 -4.76 -5.04 -0.06
CA GLU A 79 -3.34 -5.29 0.24
C GLU A 79 -2.46 -4.11 -0.17
N TYR A 80 -2.67 -3.55 -1.37
CA TYR A 80 -1.95 -2.36 -1.83
C TYR A 80 -2.20 -1.16 -0.92
N LEU A 81 -3.45 -0.89 -0.55
CA LEU A 81 -3.78 0.20 0.36
C LEU A 81 -3.16 0.00 1.76
N ALA A 82 -3.12 -1.24 2.25
CA ALA A 82 -2.45 -1.56 3.51
C ALA A 82 -0.93 -1.37 3.44
N ILE A 83 -0.31 -1.63 2.29
CA ILE A 83 1.10 -1.34 2.03
C ILE A 83 1.35 0.17 2.07
N VAL A 84 0.47 0.96 1.41
CA VAL A 84 0.56 2.43 1.42
C VAL A 84 0.46 2.97 2.84
N GLU A 85 -0.58 2.58 3.58
CA GLU A 85 -0.81 2.97 4.98
C GLU A 85 0.41 2.67 5.86
N TYR A 86 0.94 1.44 5.78
CA TYR A 86 2.12 1.05 6.55
C TYR A 86 3.39 1.81 6.13
N GLY A 87 3.56 2.08 4.84
CA GLY A 87 4.71 2.84 4.32
C GLY A 87 4.75 4.28 4.83
N LEU A 88 3.60 4.95 4.91
CA LEU A 88 3.51 6.34 5.36
C LEU A 88 3.88 6.52 6.85
N GLU A 89 3.72 5.49 7.68
CA GLU A 89 4.21 5.47 9.08
C GLU A 89 5.74 5.64 9.18
N TYR A 90 6.48 5.34 8.11
CA TYR A 90 7.94 5.45 8.06
C TYR A 90 8.47 6.73 7.42
N VAL A 91 7.58 7.55 6.83
CA VAL A 91 7.91 8.86 6.24
C VAL A 91 7.44 10.01 7.14
N SER A 92 6.38 9.81 7.92
CA SER A 92 5.89 10.81 8.89
C SER A 92 6.83 10.94 10.10
N GLN A 93 7.89 11.74 9.97
CA GLN A 93 8.72 12.27 11.07
C GLN A 93 9.17 13.71 10.82
#